data_AF-A0A372R552-F1
#
_entry.id   AF-A0A372R552-F1
#
_cell.length_a   1.000
_cell.length_b   1.000
_cell.length_c   1.000
_cell.angle_alpha   90.00
_cell.angle_beta   90.00
_cell.angle_gamma   90.00
#
_symmetry.space_group_name_H-M   'P 1'
#
loop_
_entity.id
_entity.type
_entity.pdbx_description
1 polymer ?
#
loop_
_entity_poly.entity_id
_entity_poly.type
_entity_poly.pdbx_seq_one_letter_code
_entity_poly.pdbx_strand_id
1 'polypeptide(L)'
;MDDINFQLLETILYEPQFGFYLLNLHLNRLTQSASYFSKQSNDKSSFANCTTSEFQEFIKEQLQESVSQIGYDKTQRGIPTITTTILPSSNSPLQEPLKITLDTQQTQSSDIFLYHKTTHRNIYNDARIRVGIESNKDLFDVLLYNERNEITECSIANIAVEYYDDEKNIKYWKTPKIECGLLGGVMRSHLIENGEIIPGVITLSEIKLAQQV
;
A
#
# COMPACT_ATOMS: atom_id res chain seq x y z
N MET A 1 -21.98 12.00 -1.10
CA MET A 1 -20.60 12.30 -0.68
C MET A 1 -20.31 13.68 -1.22
N ASP A 2 -19.80 14.59 -0.40
CA ASP A 2 -19.15 15.80 -0.93
C ASP A 2 -18.11 15.37 -1.97
N ASP A 3 -17.93 16.16 -3.04
CA ASP A 3 -17.04 15.83 -4.15
C ASP A 3 -15.56 15.84 -3.72
N ILE A 4 -15.13 14.74 -3.07
CA ILE A 4 -13.73 14.49 -2.76
C ILE A 4 -13.03 14.16 -4.07
N ASN A 5 -12.18 15.07 -4.55
CA ASN A 5 -11.36 14.83 -5.73
C ASN A 5 -10.14 13.96 -5.38
N PHE A 6 -10.00 12.81 -6.03
CA PHE A 6 -8.87 11.90 -5.87
C PHE A 6 -8.63 11.09 -7.14
N GLN A 7 -7.47 10.43 -7.20
CA GLN A 7 -7.10 9.48 -8.26
C GLN A 7 -6.71 8.15 -7.64
N LEU A 8 -6.93 7.04 -8.36
CA LEU A 8 -6.35 5.75 -8.03
C LEU A 8 -4.89 5.73 -8.49
N LEU A 9 -4.01 5.09 -7.72
CA LEU A 9 -2.59 5.00 -8.07
C LEU A 9 -2.00 3.63 -7.73
N GLU A 10 -0.95 3.26 -8.47
CA GLU A 10 -0.15 2.07 -8.25
C GLU A 10 1.34 2.41 -8.28
N THR A 11 2.15 1.67 -7.52
CA THR A 11 3.61 1.76 -7.53
C THR A 11 4.15 0.35 -7.66
N ILE A 12 4.81 0.07 -8.77
CA ILE A 12 5.19 -1.29 -9.17
C ILE A 12 6.70 -1.33 -9.39
N LEU A 13 7.37 -2.29 -8.76
CA LEU A 13 8.79 -2.54 -9.01
C LEU A 13 8.95 -3.11 -10.43
N TYR A 14 9.85 -2.52 -11.21
CA TYR A 14 10.27 -3.06 -12.50
C TYR A 14 11.72 -3.51 -12.42
N GLU A 15 11.96 -4.77 -12.78
CA GLU A 15 13.28 -5.34 -12.91
C GLU A 15 13.53 -5.69 -14.37
N PRO A 16 14.58 -5.16 -15.03
CA PRO A 16 14.80 -5.37 -16.46
C PRO A 16 14.79 -6.85 -16.91
N GLN A 17 15.20 -7.77 -16.03
CA GLN A 17 15.25 -9.20 -16.32
C GLN A 17 13.91 -9.92 -16.08
N PHE A 18 13.10 -9.43 -15.14
CA PHE A 18 11.90 -10.13 -14.65
C PHE A 18 10.58 -9.41 -14.99
N GLY A 19 10.67 -8.17 -15.47
CA GLY A 19 9.52 -7.32 -15.75
C GLY A 19 8.95 -6.66 -14.49
N PHE A 20 7.65 -6.41 -14.51
CA PHE A 20 6.93 -5.78 -13.40
C PHE A 20 6.59 -6.82 -12.32
N TYR A 21 7.15 -6.63 -11.13
CA TYR A 21 6.93 -7.52 -9.99
C TYR A 21 5.46 -7.49 -9.55
N LEU A 22 4.86 -8.67 -9.41
CA LEU A 22 3.45 -8.87 -9.01
C LEU A 22 2.42 -8.06 -9.83
N LEU A 23 2.72 -7.78 -11.11
CA LEU A 23 1.90 -6.93 -11.99
C LEU A 23 0.40 -7.29 -11.97
N ASN A 24 0.07 -8.57 -12.05
CA ASN A 24 -1.32 -9.02 -12.07
C ASN A 24 -2.08 -8.65 -10.78
N LEU A 25 -1.41 -8.70 -9.62
CA LEU A 25 -2.01 -8.33 -8.34
C LEU A 25 -2.24 -6.81 -8.25
N HIS A 26 -1.30 -5.99 -8.73
CA HIS A 26 -1.48 -4.54 -8.84
C HIS A 26 -2.68 -4.18 -9.73
N LEU A 27 -2.77 -4.80 -10.91
CA LEU A 27 -3.85 -4.54 -11.86
C LEU A 27 -5.21 -5.02 -11.33
N ASN A 28 -5.24 -6.13 -10.59
CA ASN A 28 -6.45 -6.59 -9.92
C ASN A 28 -6.91 -5.59 -8.85
N ARG A 29 -6.02 -5.11 -7.98
CA ARG A 29 -6.36 -4.11 -6.96
C ARG A 29 -6.89 -2.81 -7.56
N LEU A 30 -6.23 -2.31 -8.60
CA LEU A 30 -6.64 -1.10 -9.31
C LEU A 30 -8.04 -1.26 -9.93
N THR A 31 -8.29 -2.40 -10.59
CA THR A 31 -9.59 -2.73 -11.21
C THR A 31 -10.70 -2.86 -10.17
N GLN A 32 -10.42 -3.52 -9.04
CA GLN A 32 -11.39 -3.64 -7.93
C GLN A 32 -11.75 -2.28 -7.35
N SER A 33 -10.76 -1.40 -7.17
CA SER A 33 -10.98 -0.04 -6.66
C SER A 33 -11.80 0.80 -7.65
N ALA A 34 -11.49 0.75 -8.94
CA ALA A 34 -12.27 1.42 -9.98
C ALA A 34 -13.72 0.90 -10.02
N SER A 35 -13.92 -0.42 -9.92
CA SER A 35 -15.25 -1.03 -9.85
C SER A 35 -16.02 -0.61 -8.59
N TYR A 36 -15.34 -0.46 -7.45
CA TYR A 36 -15.97 0.03 -6.22
C TYR A 36 -16.47 1.46 -6.39
N PHE A 37 -15.59 2.40 -6.80
CA PHE A 37 -15.96 3.81 -6.91
C PHE A 37 -16.96 4.09 -8.04
N SER A 38 -16.88 3.37 -9.17
CA SER A 38 -17.89 3.47 -10.25
C SER A 38 -19.31 3.08 -9.81
N LYS A 39 -19.45 2.15 -8.86
CA LYS A 39 -20.77 1.76 -8.32
C LYS A 39 -21.33 2.78 -7.33
N GLN A 40 -20.45 3.55 -6.68
CA GLN A 40 -20.81 4.59 -5.73
C GLN A 40 -21.07 5.94 -6.41
N SER A 41 -20.44 6.20 -7.56
CA SER A 41 -20.64 7.42 -8.32
C SER A 41 -21.95 7.38 -9.13
N ASN A 42 -22.71 8.48 -9.10
CA ASN A 42 -23.82 8.70 -10.04
C ASN A 42 -23.31 8.92 -11.48
N ASP A 43 -22.04 9.29 -11.62
CA ASP A 43 -21.34 9.39 -12.88
C ASP A 43 -20.65 8.06 -13.23
N LYS A 44 -21.23 7.33 -14.18
CA LYS A 44 -20.69 6.06 -14.68
C LYS A 44 -19.46 6.24 -15.57
N SER A 45 -19.07 7.47 -15.93
CA SER A 45 -18.03 7.74 -16.94
C SER A 45 -16.61 7.83 -16.39
N SER A 46 -16.44 8.16 -15.09
CA SER A 46 -15.12 8.42 -14.50
C SER A 46 -14.26 7.18 -14.23
N PHE A 47 -14.86 5.99 -14.15
CA PHE A 47 -14.17 4.71 -13.84
C PHE A 47 -14.66 3.55 -14.72
N ALA A 48 -15.26 3.85 -15.89
CA ALA A 48 -16.00 2.89 -16.70
C ALA A 48 -15.13 1.75 -17.28
N ASN A 49 -15.49 0.52 -16.89
CA ASN A 49 -15.37 -0.73 -17.64
C ASN A 49 -14.12 -0.93 -18.53
N CYS A 50 -12.91 -0.80 -18.00
CA CYS A 50 -11.84 -1.60 -18.58
C CYS A 50 -11.97 -3.02 -18.05
N THR A 51 -12.27 -3.97 -18.94
CA THR A 51 -12.15 -5.38 -18.59
C THR A 51 -10.71 -5.64 -18.16
N THR A 52 -10.53 -6.49 -17.15
CA THR A 52 -9.21 -6.75 -16.54
C THR A 52 -8.16 -7.09 -17.60
N SER A 53 -8.53 -7.84 -18.64
CA SER A 53 -7.62 -8.24 -19.72
C SER A 53 -7.20 -7.08 -20.63
N GLU A 54 -8.14 -6.27 -21.13
CA GLU A 54 -7.83 -5.15 -22.04
C GLU A 54 -7.05 -4.04 -21.31
N PHE A 55 -7.40 -3.79 -20.03
CA PHE A 55 -6.64 -2.87 -19.18
C PHE A 55 -5.22 -3.38 -18.94
N GLN A 56 -5.08 -4.68 -18.67
CA GLN A 56 -3.79 -5.29 -18.41
C GLN A 56 -2.87 -5.21 -19.63
N GLU A 57 -3.40 -5.47 -20.83
CA GLU A 57 -2.65 -5.36 -22.08
C GLU A 57 -2.29 -3.90 -22.38
N PHE A 58 -3.24 -2.97 -22.26
CA PHE A 58 -2.98 -1.54 -22.44
C PHE A 58 -1.89 -1.02 -21.49
N ILE A 59 -1.97 -1.35 -20.19
CA ILE A 59 -0.95 -0.93 -19.22
C ILE A 59 0.39 -1.59 -19.50
N LYS A 60 0.42 -2.87 -19.93
CA LYS A 60 1.67 -3.53 -20.33
C LYS A 60 2.33 -2.85 -21.53
N GLU A 61 1.55 -2.50 -22.56
CA GLU A 61 2.03 -1.78 -23.73
C GLU A 61 2.57 -0.39 -23.34
N GLN A 62 1.79 0.38 -22.58
CA GLN A 62 2.20 1.72 -22.12
C GLN A 62 3.43 1.67 -21.20
N LEU A 63 3.56 0.64 -20.36
CA LEU A 63 4.73 0.43 -19.52
C LEU A 63 5.96 0.02 -20.35
N GLN A 64 5.81 -0.83 -21.36
CA GLN A 64 6.89 -1.19 -22.28
C GLN A 64 7.37 0.03 -23.09
N GLU A 65 6.44 0.86 -23.57
CA GLU A 65 6.76 2.14 -24.21
C GLU A 65 7.46 3.10 -23.24
N SER A 66 7.00 3.20 -21.99
CA SER A 66 7.63 4.05 -20.96
C SER A 66 9.04 3.58 -20.59
N VAL A 67 9.31 2.28 -20.56
CA VAL A 67 10.65 1.71 -20.34
C VAL A 67 11.55 1.94 -21.56
N SER A 68 11.01 1.97 -22.77
CA SER A 68 11.75 2.34 -23.98
C SER A 68 12.12 3.83 -24.03
N GLN A 69 11.42 4.67 -23.25
CA GLN A 69 11.59 6.13 -23.15
C GLN A 69 12.26 6.58 -21.84
N ILE A 70 13.04 5.74 -21.16
CA ILE A 70 13.84 6.19 -20.00
C ILE A 70 14.84 7.23 -20.48
N GLY A 71 14.43 8.50 -20.38
CA GLY A 71 15.12 9.66 -20.92
C GLY A 71 14.24 10.57 -21.78
N TYR A 72 13.08 11.04 -21.30
CA TYR A 72 12.68 12.46 -21.35
C TYR A 72 11.31 12.67 -20.68
N ASP A 73 11.25 13.63 -19.76
CA ASP A 73 10.04 14.19 -19.16
C ASP A 73 9.11 14.77 -20.24
N LYS A 74 7.79 14.52 -20.12
CA LYS A 74 6.70 15.44 -20.55
C LYS A 74 5.28 14.95 -20.20
N THR A 75 4.72 15.63 -19.18
CA THR A 75 3.36 16.21 -19.11
C THR A 75 2.12 15.37 -19.48
N GLN A 76 1.35 15.09 -18.41
CA GLN A 76 -0.10 14.88 -18.26
C GLN A 76 -1.02 15.02 -19.49
N ARG A 77 -1.76 13.94 -19.79
CA ARG A 77 -3.20 13.96 -20.20
C ARG A 77 -3.89 12.76 -19.57
N GLY A 78 -5.23 12.80 -19.46
CA GLY A 78 -6.14 11.88 -18.75
C GLY A 78 -6.11 10.40 -19.16
N ILE A 79 -4.92 9.83 -19.09
CA ILE A 79 -4.46 8.46 -19.23
C ILE A 79 -3.92 8.11 -17.83
N PRO A 80 -3.96 6.84 -17.36
CA PRO A 80 -3.21 6.44 -16.16
C PRO A 80 -1.79 7.02 -16.28
N THR A 81 -1.47 8.00 -15.44
CA THR A 81 -0.20 8.71 -15.52
C THR A 81 0.86 7.79 -14.98
N ILE A 82 1.49 7.03 -15.89
CA ILE A 82 2.64 6.19 -15.55
C ILE A 82 3.81 7.13 -15.32
N THR A 83 4.19 7.27 -14.05
CA THR A 83 5.41 7.98 -13.67
C THR A 83 6.47 6.94 -13.38
N THR A 84 7.54 6.91 -14.17
CA THR A 84 8.72 6.10 -13.89
C THR A 84 9.69 6.91 -13.05
N THR A 85 10.06 6.39 -11.89
CA THR A 85 11.17 6.93 -11.10
C THR A 85 12.25 5.88 -11.08
N ILE A 86 13.46 6.25 -11.47
CA ILE A 86 14.63 5.39 -11.30
C ILE A 86 14.83 5.27 -9.79
N LEU A 87 14.54 4.08 -9.25
CA LEU A 87 14.94 3.78 -7.87
C LEU A 87 16.46 3.95 -7.83
N PRO A 88 17.01 4.78 -6.92
CA PRO A 88 18.44 4.91 -6.80
C PRO A 88 19.03 3.51 -6.65
N SER A 89 20.06 3.19 -7.43
CA SER A 89 20.89 2.01 -7.21
C SER A 89 21.62 2.22 -5.88
N SER A 90 20.90 2.11 -4.76
CA SER A 90 21.49 2.27 -3.45
C SER A 90 22.33 1.03 -3.19
N ASN A 91 23.63 1.13 -3.51
CA ASN A 91 24.66 0.25 -2.98
C ASN A 91 24.81 0.39 -1.44
N SER A 92 23.97 1.21 -0.80
CA SER A 92 23.81 1.29 0.63
C SER A 92 22.48 0.63 0.99
N PRO A 93 22.48 -0.53 1.66
CA PRO A 93 21.24 -1.08 2.20
C PRO A 93 20.59 -0.05 3.14
N LEU A 94 19.25 -0.07 3.22
CA LEU A 94 18.55 0.64 4.29
C LEU A 94 19.23 0.30 5.62
N GLN A 95 19.48 1.31 6.47
CA GLN A 95 20.00 1.04 7.80
C GLN A 95 18.95 0.28 8.59
N GLU A 96 19.16 -1.02 8.74
CA GLU A 96 18.34 -1.87 9.58
C GLU A 96 18.84 -1.80 11.04
N PRO A 97 17.93 -1.78 12.04
CA PRO A 97 16.46 -1.79 11.89
C PRO A 97 15.90 -0.42 11.49
N LEU A 98 14.86 -0.42 10.64
CA LEU A 98 14.09 0.77 10.30
C LEU A 98 13.31 1.24 11.54
N LYS A 99 13.48 2.51 11.94
CA LYS A 99 12.74 3.05 13.09
C LYS A 99 11.35 3.50 12.65
N ILE A 100 10.32 2.97 13.29
CA ILE A 100 8.94 3.45 13.15
C ILE A 100 8.44 4.00 14.49
N THR A 101 7.42 4.85 14.46
CA THR A 101 6.79 5.39 15.67
C THR A 101 5.27 5.30 15.58
N LEU A 102 4.59 5.12 16.70
CA LEU A 102 3.14 5.09 16.74
C LEU A 102 2.57 6.50 16.53
N ASP A 103 1.51 6.62 15.73
CA ASP A 103 0.74 7.84 15.62
C ASP A 103 0.13 8.25 16.98
N THR A 104 -0.15 9.52 17.14
CA THR A 104 -0.82 10.08 18.32
C THR A 104 -2.34 10.09 18.20
N GLN A 105 -2.89 9.77 17.02
CA GLN A 105 -4.33 9.73 16.77
C GLN A 105 -4.75 8.42 16.11
N GLN A 106 -5.96 7.98 16.44
CA GLN A 106 -6.58 6.79 15.87
C GLN A 106 -7.16 7.06 14.48
N THR A 107 -7.06 6.09 13.58
CA THR A 107 -7.84 6.03 12.34
C THR A 107 -9.28 5.60 12.63
N GLN A 108 -10.15 5.77 11.66
CA GLN A 108 -11.52 5.25 11.71
C GLN A 108 -11.63 4.12 10.69
N SER A 109 -11.86 2.89 11.16
CA SER A 109 -11.94 1.72 10.28
C SER A 109 -13.07 1.79 9.25
N SER A 110 -14.05 2.69 9.42
CA SER A 110 -15.10 2.99 8.44
C SER A 110 -14.67 3.90 7.29
N ASP A 111 -13.47 4.48 7.33
CA ASP A 111 -12.97 5.34 6.26
C ASP A 111 -12.63 4.50 5.02
N ILE A 112 -13.33 4.79 3.92
CA ILE A 112 -13.17 4.05 2.66
C ILE A 112 -11.77 4.19 2.06
N PHE A 113 -11.07 5.29 2.31
CA PHE A 113 -9.76 5.57 1.70
C PHE A 113 -8.63 4.75 2.33
N LEU A 114 -8.89 4.07 3.45
CA LEU A 114 -7.98 3.05 3.99
C LEU A 114 -7.90 1.82 3.09
N TYR A 115 -8.98 1.48 2.38
CA TYR A 115 -9.08 0.23 1.61
C TYR A 115 -8.64 0.37 0.14
N HIS A 116 -8.43 1.60 -0.32
CA HIS A 116 -8.11 1.91 -1.71
C HIS A 116 -6.85 2.76 -1.83
N LYS A 117 -5.92 2.36 -2.71
CA LYS A 117 -4.69 3.13 -2.93
C LYS A 117 -5.00 4.35 -3.80
N THR A 118 -5.17 5.50 -3.14
CA THR A 118 -5.55 6.75 -3.80
C THR A 118 -4.56 7.89 -3.51
N THR A 119 -4.73 9.00 -4.22
CA THR A 119 -4.07 10.27 -3.89
C THR A 119 -4.68 10.98 -2.68
N HIS A 120 -5.87 10.56 -2.23
CA HIS A 120 -6.47 11.04 -0.99
C HIS A 120 -5.77 10.41 0.22
N ARG A 121 -4.67 11.04 0.64
CA ARG A 121 -3.75 10.50 1.65
C ARG A 121 -3.76 11.30 2.96
N ASN A 122 -4.80 12.07 3.24
CA ASN A 122 -4.84 12.95 4.42
C ASN A 122 -4.59 12.17 5.72
N ILE A 123 -5.23 11.01 5.91
CA ILE A 123 -5.00 10.13 7.06
C ILE A 123 -3.50 9.86 7.29
N TYR A 124 -2.79 9.50 6.22
CA TYR A 124 -1.37 9.15 6.26
C TYR A 124 -0.45 10.39 6.35
N ASN A 125 -0.76 11.44 5.59
CA ASN A 125 0.03 12.68 5.57
C ASN A 125 -0.06 13.41 6.91
N ASP A 126 -1.25 13.47 7.50
CA ASP A 126 -1.46 14.09 8.81
C ASP A 126 -0.76 13.27 9.91
N ALA A 127 -0.78 11.93 9.83
CA ALA A 127 -0.02 11.06 10.74
C ALA A 127 1.49 11.35 10.67
N ARG A 128 2.04 11.44 9.45
CA ARG A 128 3.43 11.79 9.19
C ARG A 128 3.80 13.17 9.76
N ILE A 129 2.92 14.16 9.62
CA ILE A 129 3.09 15.51 10.17
C ILE A 129 3.07 15.47 11.71
N ARG A 130 2.09 14.79 12.33
CA ARG A 130 1.96 14.69 13.79
C ARG A 130 3.21 14.14 14.46
N VAL A 131 3.88 13.18 13.83
CA VAL A 131 5.11 12.56 14.36
C VAL A 131 6.39 13.23 13.88
N GLY A 132 6.29 14.28 13.06
CA GLY A 132 7.42 15.07 12.59
C GLY A 132 8.38 14.32 11.66
N ILE A 133 7.90 13.37 10.85
CA ILE A 133 8.75 12.47 10.07
C ILE A 133 9.67 13.20 9.09
N GLU A 134 9.18 14.28 8.46
CA GLU A 134 9.97 15.08 7.51
C GLU A 134 11.13 15.82 8.19
N SER A 135 11.01 16.09 9.49
CA SER A 135 12.06 16.73 10.30
C SER A 135 12.99 15.75 11.01
N ASN A 136 12.65 14.45 11.03
CA ASN A 136 13.39 13.42 11.74
C ASN A 136 13.87 12.33 10.77
N LYS A 137 15.09 12.50 10.24
CA LYS A 137 15.68 11.58 9.25
C LYS A 137 15.93 10.16 9.79
N ASP A 138 15.95 9.98 11.10
CA ASP A 138 16.09 8.67 11.73
C ASP A 138 14.79 7.86 11.68
N LEU A 139 13.63 8.54 11.52
CA LEU A 139 12.32 7.91 11.53
C LEU A 139 11.92 7.53 10.10
N PHE A 140 11.75 6.24 9.87
CA PHE A 140 11.39 5.68 8.56
C PHE A 140 9.91 5.85 8.24
N ASP A 141 9.02 5.48 9.18
CA ASP A 141 7.57 5.58 8.98
C ASP A 141 6.79 5.78 10.29
N VAL A 142 5.51 6.08 10.16
CA VAL A 142 4.52 6.16 11.24
C VAL A 142 3.60 4.93 11.19
N LEU A 143 3.40 4.28 12.33
CA LEU A 143 2.50 3.15 12.52
C LEU A 143 1.13 3.65 13.00
N LEU A 144 0.07 3.24 12.32
CA LEU A 144 -1.31 3.66 12.60
C LEU A 144 -2.08 2.57 13.36
N TYR A 145 -3.09 2.99 14.11
CA TYR A 145 -4.03 2.13 14.84
C TYR A 145 -5.44 2.69 14.75
N ASN A 146 -6.45 1.84 14.86
CA ASN A 146 -7.85 2.22 14.71
C ASN A 146 -8.54 2.54 16.06
N GLU A 147 -9.83 2.88 16.01
CA GLU A 147 -10.65 3.23 17.16
C GLU A 147 -10.86 2.10 18.19
N ARG A 148 -10.43 0.88 17.86
CA ARG A 148 -10.48 -0.31 18.72
C ARG A 148 -9.13 -0.65 19.35
N ASN A 149 -8.13 0.23 19.20
CA ASN A 149 -6.74 -0.02 19.62
C ASN A 149 -6.08 -1.20 18.89
N GLU A 150 -6.51 -1.48 17.67
CA GLU A 150 -5.89 -2.49 16.80
C GLU A 150 -4.94 -1.80 15.82
N ILE A 151 -3.75 -2.36 15.64
CA ILE A 151 -2.78 -1.93 14.64
C ILE A 151 -3.35 -2.14 13.23
N THR A 152 -3.01 -1.22 12.33
CA THR A 152 -3.47 -1.24 10.93
C THR A 152 -2.29 -1.43 9.99
N GLU A 153 -1.60 -0.37 9.64
CA GLU A 153 -0.44 -0.34 8.75
C GLU A 153 0.41 0.90 9.03
N CYS A 154 1.52 1.05 8.31
CA CYS A 154 2.29 2.29 8.29
C CYS A 154 1.84 3.20 7.13
N SER A 155 2.38 4.41 7.03
CA SER A 155 1.93 5.37 6.00
C SER A 155 2.19 4.94 4.56
N ILE A 156 3.20 4.09 4.33
CA ILE A 156 3.56 3.56 3.01
C ILE A 156 3.76 2.04 2.95
N ALA A 157 3.56 1.32 4.05
CA ALA A 157 3.81 -0.13 4.14
C ALA A 157 2.79 -0.84 5.02
N ASN A 158 2.43 -2.08 4.68
CA ASN A 158 1.79 -2.98 5.64
C ASN A 158 2.83 -3.55 6.61
N ILE A 159 2.38 -4.02 7.77
CA ILE A 159 3.24 -4.66 8.77
C ILE A 159 2.90 -6.13 8.95
N ALA A 160 3.87 -6.92 9.39
CA ALA A 160 3.67 -8.22 9.99
C ALA A 160 4.45 -8.26 11.31
N VAL A 161 4.10 -9.15 12.22
CA VAL A 161 4.75 -9.30 13.52
C VAL A 161 5.08 -10.75 13.72
N GLU A 162 6.30 -11.05 14.16
CA GLU A 162 6.70 -12.41 14.50
C GLU A 162 6.06 -12.83 15.83
N TYR A 163 5.41 -13.99 15.81
CA TYR A 163 4.91 -14.68 16.99
C TYR A 163 5.60 -16.04 17.10
N TYR A 164 5.57 -16.57 18.32
CA TYR A 164 6.01 -17.92 18.61
C TYR A 164 4.86 -18.69 19.27
N ASP A 165 4.57 -19.87 18.74
CA ASP A 165 3.60 -20.82 19.30
C ASP A 165 4.38 -21.83 20.16
N ASP A 166 4.34 -21.66 21.48
CA ASP A 166 5.06 -22.52 22.45
C ASP A 166 4.63 -23.99 22.35
N GLU A 167 3.34 -24.25 22.09
CA GLU A 167 2.80 -25.62 22.03
C GLU A 167 3.30 -26.35 20.79
N LYS A 168 3.36 -25.65 19.66
CA LYS A 168 3.83 -26.20 18.39
C LYS A 168 5.34 -26.06 18.18
N ASN A 169 6.03 -25.27 19.01
CA ASN A 169 7.43 -24.91 18.86
C ASN A 169 7.74 -24.36 17.45
N ILE A 170 6.90 -23.44 16.97
CA ILE A 170 7.06 -22.81 15.65
C ILE A 170 6.95 -21.30 15.73
N LYS A 171 7.73 -20.63 14.87
CA LYS A 171 7.56 -19.20 14.57
C LYS A 171 6.51 -19.04 13.47
N TYR A 172 5.71 -17.99 13.56
CA TYR A 172 4.78 -17.60 12.52
C TYR A 172 4.61 -16.09 12.48
N TRP A 173 4.25 -15.57 11.32
CA TRP A 173 4.08 -14.13 11.11
C TRP A 173 2.61 -13.78 11.01
N LYS A 174 2.18 -12.76 11.76
CA LYS A 174 0.80 -12.28 11.76
C LYS A 174 0.75 -10.85 11.23
N THR A 175 -0.17 -10.55 10.33
CA THR A 175 -0.43 -9.20 9.80
C THR A 175 -1.84 -8.75 10.17
N PRO A 176 -2.09 -7.44 10.41
CA PRO A 176 -3.43 -6.94 10.63
C PRO A 176 -4.43 -7.40 9.56
N LYS A 177 -5.58 -7.91 9.98
CA LYS A 177 -6.68 -8.31 9.08
C LYS A 177 -7.36 -7.08 8.48
N ILE A 178 -7.92 -7.20 7.27
CA ILE A 178 -8.40 -6.05 6.49
C ILE A 178 -9.43 -5.21 7.27
N GLU A 179 -10.26 -5.85 8.09
CA GLU A 179 -11.30 -5.20 8.91
C GLU A 179 -10.75 -4.25 9.99
N CYS A 180 -9.43 -4.29 10.24
CA CYS A 180 -8.78 -3.28 11.08
C CYS A 180 -8.75 -1.89 10.41
N GLY A 181 -8.98 -1.79 9.10
CA GLY A 181 -8.93 -0.53 8.36
C GLY A 181 -7.54 -0.23 7.83
N LEU A 182 -7.12 -1.02 6.83
CA LEU A 182 -5.84 -0.87 6.14
C LEU A 182 -5.96 -1.23 4.67
N LEU A 183 -4.95 -0.84 3.90
CA LEU A 183 -4.86 -1.20 2.49
C LEU A 183 -4.63 -2.69 2.32
N GLY A 184 -5.36 -3.31 1.39
CA GLY A 184 -5.02 -4.61 0.83
C GLY A 184 -3.75 -4.53 -0.01
N GLY A 185 -2.58 -4.42 0.63
CA GLY A 185 -1.30 -4.29 -0.05
C GLY A 185 -0.99 -5.50 -0.93
N VAL A 186 -0.45 -5.26 -2.13
CA VAL A 186 -0.13 -6.34 -3.07
C VAL A 186 0.86 -7.34 -2.50
N MET A 187 1.95 -6.86 -1.89
CA MET A 187 2.94 -7.74 -1.23
C MET A 187 2.32 -8.49 -0.05
N ARG A 188 1.50 -7.81 0.76
CA ARG A 188 0.76 -8.44 1.88
C ARG A 188 -0.15 -9.57 1.38
N SER A 189 -0.94 -9.33 0.33
CA SER A 189 -1.82 -10.35 -0.25
C SER A 189 -1.02 -11.53 -0.80
N HIS A 190 0.09 -11.27 -1.50
CA HIS A 190 0.97 -12.33 -2.01
C HIS A 190 1.51 -13.23 -0.89
N LEU A 191 2.00 -12.64 0.20
CA LEU A 191 2.52 -13.40 1.35
C LEU A 191 1.44 -14.19 2.08
N ILE A 192 0.20 -13.67 2.15
CA ILE A 192 -0.94 -14.40 2.72
C ILE A 192 -1.31 -15.60 1.83
N GLU A 193 -1.40 -15.40 0.52
CA GLU A 193 -1.73 -16.46 -0.44
C GLU A 193 -0.70 -17.59 -0.43
N ASN A 194 0.57 -17.27 -0.19
CA ASN A 194 1.65 -18.25 -0.04
C ASN A 194 1.72 -18.90 1.37
N GLY A 195 0.92 -18.44 2.33
CA GLY A 195 0.94 -18.93 3.72
C GLY A 195 2.15 -18.48 4.53
N GLU A 196 2.89 -17.47 4.08
CA GLU A 196 4.07 -16.92 4.76
C GLU A 196 3.70 -16.02 5.94
N ILE A 197 2.56 -15.32 5.83
CA ILE A 197 1.97 -14.54 6.92
C ILE A 197 0.47 -14.86 7.03
N ILE A 198 -0.08 -14.76 8.24
CA ILE A 198 -1.50 -15.00 8.51
C ILE A 198 -2.22 -13.71 8.94
N PRO A 199 -3.46 -13.46 8.46
CA PRO A 199 -4.24 -12.32 8.91
C PRO A 199 -4.74 -12.53 10.35
N GLY A 200 -4.67 -11.48 11.17
CA GLY A 200 -5.18 -11.50 12.55
C GLY A 200 -5.27 -10.10 13.14
N VAL A 201 -5.87 -9.98 14.32
CA VAL A 201 -5.81 -8.72 15.08
C VAL A 201 -4.47 -8.65 15.80
N ILE A 202 -3.87 -7.46 15.81
CA ILE A 202 -2.69 -7.11 16.61
C ILE A 202 -3.06 -5.86 17.38
N THR A 203 -3.02 -5.90 18.70
CA THR A 203 -3.37 -4.78 19.57
C THR A 203 -2.17 -3.88 19.87
N LEU A 204 -2.43 -2.66 20.34
CA LEU A 204 -1.40 -1.77 20.89
C LEU A 204 -0.57 -2.40 22.01
N SER A 205 -1.15 -3.32 22.78
CA SER A 205 -0.44 -4.02 23.84
C SER A 205 0.48 -5.09 23.28
N GLU A 206 0.02 -5.86 22.30
CA GLU A 206 0.81 -6.91 21.65
C GLU A 206 1.99 -6.35 20.86
N ILE A 207 1.82 -5.26 20.10
CA ILE A 207 2.91 -4.70 19.30
C ILE A 207 4.09 -4.22 20.14
N LYS A 208 3.85 -3.79 21.39
CA LYS A 208 4.91 -3.35 22.31
C LYS A 208 5.75 -4.50 22.82
N LEU A 209 5.24 -5.73 22.74
CA LEU A 209 5.93 -6.95 23.14
C LEU A 209 6.55 -7.67 21.93
N ALA A 210 6.32 -7.17 20.71
CA ALA A 210 6.86 -7.75 19.49
C ALA A 210 8.40 -7.74 19.54
N GLN A 211 9.00 -8.90 19.25
CA GLN A 211 10.45 -9.02 19.10
C GLN A 211 10.91 -8.61 17.70
N GLN A 212 10.04 -8.80 16.70
CA GLN A 212 10.30 -8.47 15.32
C GLN A 212 9.01 -7.99 14.63
N VAL A 213 9.16 -6.97 13.78
CA VAL A 213 8.12 -6.33 12.96
C VAL A 213 8.67 -6.17 11.55
#